data_AF-A0A0X3TMJ1-F1
#
_entry.id   AF-A0A0X3TMJ1-F1
#
_cell.length_a   1.000
_cell.length_b   1.000
_cell.length_c   1.000
_cell.angle_alpha   90.00
_cell.angle_beta   90.00
_cell.angle_gamma   90.00
#
_symmetry.space_group_name_H-M   'P 1'
#
loop_
_entity.id
_entity.type
_entity.pdbx_description
1 polymer ?
#
loop_
_entity_poly.entity_id
_entity_poly.type
_entity_poly.pdbx_seq_one_letter_code
_entity_poly.pdbx_strand_id
1 'polypeptide(L)'
;MSSDKDKRALVARPGYDVGYGKPPKDTRFKAGQSGNPKGRPRGAKNKRPGMHEERMKDLILDEAYRDITIREGHRSVTIPMAQAVMRSLAVNAAKGQHRSQRLFSELLASVESSRKILHDQWLDTAITYKVEWEKELRRREQLGITDLPDPLPHPDHVKIDMVEGTARVVGPATKEEKAEYDWFVERREMFEDELQHLQDLRAEAKDKRLISQIDEDIGQVRRILQIVDAKLPD
;
A
#
# COMPACT_ATOMS: atom_id res chain seq x y z
N MET A 1 71.23 -18.14 48.83
CA MET A 1 71.29 -16.74 48.41
C MET A 1 71.36 -16.74 46.89
N SER A 2 70.23 -16.44 46.22
CA SER A 2 70.07 -16.54 44.77
C SER A 2 69.81 -15.15 44.18
N SER A 3 70.35 -14.96 42.99
CA SER A 3 70.66 -13.71 42.31
C SER A 3 69.50 -12.75 42.05
N ASP A 4 69.84 -11.48 42.22
CA ASP A 4 69.10 -10.25 41.93
C ASP A 4 68.93 -10.01 40.41
N LYS A 5 67.85 -9.29 40.08
CA LYS A 5 67.54 -8.56 38.82
C LYS A 5 67.28 -9.33 37.51
N ASP A 6 65.99 -9.42 37.20
CA ASP A 6 65.49 -9.32 35.83
C ASP A 6 64.22 -8.44 35.77
N LYS A 7 64.41 -7.12 35.94
CA LYS A 7 63.40 -6.11 35.57
C LYS A 7 63.91 -5.39 34.33
N ARG A 8 63.51 -5.88 33.16
CA ARG A 8 63.79 -5.24 31.87
C ARG A 8 63.13 -3.86 31.82
N ALA A 9 63.90 -2.83 32.14
CA ALA A 9 63.54 -1.45 31.85
C ALA A 9 63.41 -1.28 30.33
N LEU A 10 62.29 -0.70 29.89
CA LEU A 10 62.05 -0.36 28.48
C LEU A 10 63.18 0.57 28.01
N VAL A 11 63.98 0.08 27.07
CA VAL A 11 65.14 0.77 26.51
C VAL A 11 64.70 2.09 25.89
N ALA A 12 65.06 3.21 26.53
CA ALA A 12 64.90 4.54 25.96
C ALA A 12 65.82 4.68 24.75
N ARG A 13 65.23 4.75 23.55
CA ARG A 13 65.96 5.17 22.33
C ARG A 13 66.36 6.65 22.46
N PRO A 14 67.52 7.07 21.92
CA PRO A 14 68.03 8.42 22.12
C PRO A 14 67.06 9.44 21.50
N GLY A 15 66.58 10.39 22.31
CA GLY A 15 65.75 11.53 21.86
C GLY A 15 64.36 11.67 22.49
N TYR A 16 63.94 10.81 23.42
CA TYR A 16 62.69 11.01 24.17
C TYR A 16 62.85 10.69 25.67
N ASP A 17 62.95 11.74 26.47
CA ASP A 17 63.10 11.63 27.93
C ASP A 17 61.74 11.33 28.59
N VAL A 18 61.65 10.16 29.23
CA VAL A 18 60.43 9.68 29.90
C VAL A 18 60.40 10.25 31.32
N GLY A 19 59.31 10.91 31.70
CA GLY A 19 59.18 11.59 32.99
C GLY A 19 57.71 11.85 33.38
N TYR A 20 57.48 12.59 34.46
CA TYR A 20 56.12 12.90 34.90
C TYR A 20 55.32 13.60 33.80
N GLY A 21 54.15 13.06 33.44
CA GLY A 21 53.32 13.54 32.33
C GLY A 21 53.83 13.19 30.91
N LYS A 22 54.93 12.44 30.78
CA LYS A 22 55.54 12.03 29.49
C LYS A 22 55.62 10.49 29.39
N PRO A 23 54.52 9.80 29.08
CA PRO A 23 54.51 8.33 29.01
C PRO A 23 55.40 7.81 27.88
N PRO A 24 56.05 6.64 28.00
CA PRO A 24 56.83 6.04 26.92
C PRO A 24 56.04 5.95 25.61
N LYS A 25 56.68 6.20 24.46
CA LYS A 25 55.99 6.17 23.16
C LYS A 25 55.42 4.78 22.83
N ASP A 26 56.12 3.72 23.22
CA ASP A 26 55.77 2.34 22.90
C ASP A 26 54.49 1.84 23.60
N THR A 27 54.09 2.48 24.70
CA THR A 27 52.92 2.08 25.49
C THR A 27 51.73 3.03 25.34
N ARG A 28 51.80 4.02 24.44
CA ARG A 28 50.67 4.93 24.17
C ARG A 28 49.65 4.24 23.26
N PHE A 29 48.38 4.45 23.54
CA PHE A 29 47.32 4.06 22.61
C PHE A 29 47.42 4.89 21.32
N LYS A 30 47.23 4.23 20.17
CA LYS A 30 47.18 4.90 18.87
C LYS A 30 45.89 5.72 18.76
N ALA A 31 45.99 6.95 18.24
CA ALA A 31 44.82 7.78 18.00
C ALA A 31 43.82 7.04 17.10
N GLY A 32 42.55 7.00 17.50
CA GLY A 32 41.47 6.30 16.78
C GLY A 32 41.29 4.83 17.18
N GLN A 33 42.21 4.23 17.95
CA GLN A 33 42.09 2.85 18.43
C GLN A 33 41.80 2.84 19.93
N SER A 34 40.65 2.27 20.31
CA SER A 34 40.31 2.07 21.73
C SER A 34 41.31 1.11 22.38
N GLY A 35 41.81 1.47 23.56
CA GLY A 35 42.68 0.60 24.37
C GLY A 35 41.99 -0.66 24.89
N ASN A 36 40.65 -0.72 24.82
CA ASN A 36 39.85 -1.90 25.08
C ASN A 36 39.05 -2.28 23.83
N PRO A 37 39.52 -3.22 23.00
CA PRO A 37 38.82 -3.70 21.80
C PRO A 37 37.50 -4.42 22.12
N LYS A 38 37.38 -4.99 23.33
CA LYS A 38 36.12 -5.58 23.85
C LYS A 38 35.22 -4.54 24.54
N GLY A 39 35.67 -3.29 24.61
CA GLY A 39 34.89 -2.18 25.11
C GLY A 39 33.72 -1.84 24.18
N ARG A 40 32.77 -1.08 24.69
CA ARG A 40 31.60 -0.67 23.91
C ARG A 40 32.03 0.18 22.70
N PRO A 41 31.63 -0.17 21.46
CA PRO A 41 32.02 0.58 20.28
C PRO A 41 31.46 2.01 20.31
N ARG A 42 32.27 2.96 19.82
CA ARG A 42 31.93 4.39 19.74
C ARG A 42 30.74 4.55 18.77
N GLY A 43 29.59 4.99 19.29
CA GLY A 43 28.35 5.16 18.50
C GLY A 43 27.23 4.13 18.73
N ALA A 44 27.36 3.25 19.74
CA ALA A 44 26.31 2.27 20.05
C ALA A 44 24.92 2.91 20.28
N LYS A 45 23.94 2.37 19.54
CA LYS A 45 22.53 2.76 19.27
C LYS A 45 21.61 3.15 20.46
N ASN A 46 22.05 4.05 21.34
CA ASN A 46 21.13 4.81 22.21
C ASN A 46 20.86 6.21 21.62
N LYS A 47 20.77 6.32 20.29
CA LYS A 47 20.21 7.54 19.69
C LYS A 47 18.73 7.54 20.03
N ARG A 48 18.25 8.65 20.60
CA ARG A 48 16.81 8.92 20.66
C ARG A 48 16.30 8.85 19.22
N PRO A 49 15.15 8.19 18.97
CA PRO A 49 14.58 8.13 17.64
C PRO A 49 14.47 9.55 17.08
N GLY A 50 14.66 9.71 15.77
CA GLY A 50 14.30 10.96 15.12
C GLY A 50 12.83 11.31 15.40
N MET A 51 12.44 12.58 15.23
CA MET A 51 11.06 13.04 15.49
C MET A 51 10.00 12.25 14.68
N HIS A 52 10.42 11.55 13.62
CA HIS A 52 9.60 10.74 12.72
C HIS A 52 9.79 9.21 12.89
N GLU A 53 10.68 8.76 13.78
CA GLU A 53 10.90 7.34 14.04
C GLU A 53 10.04 6.88 15.22
N GLU A 54 8.80 6.50 14.93
CA GLU A 54 7.86 5.97 15.91
C GLU A 54 8.13 4.49 16.21
N ARG A 55 9.34 4.16 16.65
CA ARG A 55 9.80 2.76 16.86
C ARG A 55 8.86 1.91 17.73
N MET A 56 8.11 2.54 18.62
CA MET A 56 7.09 1.86 19.43
C MET A 56 5.87 1.45 18.60
N LYS A 57 5.41 2.31 17.68
CA LYS A 57 4.29 1.97 16.79
C LYS A 57 4.68 0.82 15.87
N ASP A 58 5.89 0.85 15.31
CA ASP A 58 6.38 -0.24 14.46
C ASP A 58 6.39 -1.58 15.21
N LEU A 59 6.95 -1.61 16.43
CA LEU A 59 6.95 -2.82 17.26
C LEU A 59 5.53 -3.29 17.64
N ILE A 60 4.61 -2.37 17.91
CA ILE A 60 3.21 -2.70 18.20
C ILE A 60 2.54 -3.29 16.97
N LEU A 61 2.76 -2.72 15.79
CA LEU A 61 2.21 -3.23 14.52
C LEU A 61 2.78 -4.59 14.18
N ASP A 62 4.10 -4.77 14.31
CA ASP A 62 4.76 -6.06 14.09
C ASP A 62 4.17 -7.16 14.98
N GLU A 63 4.00 -6.89 16.28
CA GLU A 63 3.41 -7.87 17.19
C GLU A 63 1.91 -8.08 16.93
N ALA A 64 1.17 -7.02 16.57
CA ALA A 64 -0.24 -7.11 16.24
C ALA A 64 -0.51 -7.99 15.01
N TYR A 65 0.35 -7.91 13.99
CA TYR A 65 0.24 -8.68 12.75
C TYR A 65 1.01 -10.00 12.75
N ARG A 66 1.71 -10.33 13.84
CA ARG A 66 2.35 -11.64 14.00
C ARG A 66 1.29 -12.74 14.13
N ASP A 67 1.44 -13.78 13.32
CA ASP A 67 0.55 -14.94 13.38
C ASP A 67 0.76 -15.75 14.67
N ILE A 68 -0.36 -16.15 15.27
CA ILE A 68 -0.42 -17.08 16.39
C ILE A 68 -1.42 -18.19 16.10
N THR A 69 -1.17 -19.38 16.66
CA THR A 69 -2.11 -20.49 16.56
C THR A 69 -2.98 -20.53 17.80
N ILE A 70 -4.30 -20.40 17.61
CA ILE A 70 -5.29 -20.50 18.68
C ILE A 70 -6.20 -21.70 18.47
N ARG A 71 -6.76 -22.22 19.55
CA ARG A 71 -7.75 -23.30 19.50
C ARG A 71 -9.16 -22.74 19.62
N GLU A 72 -9.94 -22.89 18.57
CA GLU A 72 -11.37 -22.55 18.54
C GLU A 72 -12.19 -23.85 18.61
N GLY A 73 -12.61 -24.21 19.83
CA GLY A 73 -13.33 -25.45 20.09
C GLY A 73 -12.53 -26.69 19.70
N HIS A 74 -12.94 -27.34 18.61
CA HIS A 74 -12.30 -28.55 18.08
C HIS A 74 -11.27 -28.29 16.97
N ARG A 75 -11.15 -27.06 16.46
CA ARG A 75 -10.22 -26.72 15.37
C ARG A 75 -9.13 -25.78 15.87
N SER A 76 -7.94 -25.89 15.29
CA SER A 76 -6.86 -24.94 15.48
C SER A 76 -6.79 -24.03 14.26
N VAL A 77 -6.73 -22.72 14.46
CA VAL A 77 -6.66 -21.72 13.39
C VAL A 77 -5.45 -20.81 13.66
N THR A 78 -4.68 -20.55 12.61
CA THR A 78 -3.57 -19.59 12.65
C THR A 78 -4.07 -18.26 12.12
N ILE A 79 -4.02 -17.22 12.95
CA ILE A 79 -4.46 -15.87 12.63
C ILE A 79 -3.55 -14.84 13.30
N PRO A 80 -3.52 -13.58 12.83
CA PRO A 80 -2.80 -12.50 13.49
C PRO A 80 -3.23 -12.30 14.96
N MET A 81 -2.27 -11.95 15.82
CA MET A 81 -2.49 -11.68 17.24
C MET A 81 -3.63 -10.69 17.49
N ALA A 82 -3.65 -9.57 16.77
CA ALA A 82 -4.70 -8.56 16.90
C ALA A 82 -6.10 -9.14 16.58
N GLN A 83 -6.20 -9.97 15.54
CA GLN A 83 -7.46 -10.62 15.18
C GLN A 83 -7.90 -11.61 16.27
N ALA A 84 -6.98 -12.39 16.83
CA ALA A 84 -7.27 -13.31 17.93
C ALA A 84 -7.76 -12.57 19.19
N VAL A 85 -7.10 -11.47 19.56
CA VAL A 85 -7.52 -10.63 20.69
C VAL A 85 -8.92 -10.07 20.47
N MET A 86 -9.21 -9.51 19.30
CA MET A 86 -10.53 -8.97 18.97
C MET A 86 -11.63 -10.04 18.99
N ARG A 87 -11.36 -11.26 18.47
CA ARG A 87 -12.31 -12.38 18.57
C ARG A 87 -12.59 -12.77 20.02
N SER A 88 -11.54 -12.90 20.83
CA SER A 88 -11.70 -13.26 22.25
C SER A 88 -12.48 -12.19 23.02
N LEU A 89 -12.23 -10.90 22.71
CA LEU A 89 -12.96 -9.77 23.27
C LEU A 89 -14.44 -9.84 22.91
N ALA A 90 -14.77 -10.07 21.63
CA ALA A 90 -16.15 -10.19 21.16
C ALA A 90 -16.88 -11.38 21.81
N VAL A 91 -16.23 -12.54 21.92
CA VAL A 91 -16.81 -13.73 22.59
C VAL A 91 -17.09 -13.45 24.06
N ASN A 92 -16.17 -12.80 24.77
CA ASN A 92 -16.35 -12.47 26.18
C ASN A 92 -17.43 -11.39 26.39
N ALA A 93 -17.51 -10.41 25.49
CA ALA A 93 -18.58 -9.42 25.48
C ALA A 93 -19.96 -10.08 25.27
N ALA A 94 -20.07 -11.02 24.31
CA ALA A 94 -21.29 -11.78 24.03
C ALA A 94 -21.71 -12.66 25.21
N LYS A 95 -20.75 -13.18 25.99
CA LYS A 95 -20.99 -13.95 27.23
C LYS A 95 -21.41 -13.08 28.42
N GLY A 96 -21.53 -11.76 28.28
CA GLY A 96 -22.01 -10.87 29.34
C GLY A 96 -20.92 -10.25 30.22
N GLN A 97 -19.64 -10.38 29.85
CA GLN A 97 -18.56 -9.81 30.66
C GLN A 97 -18.52 -8.29 30.48
N HIS A 98 -18.98 -7.54 31.49
CA HIS A 98 -19.20 -6.09 31.40
C HIS A 98 -17.98 -5.28 30.92
N ARG A 99 -16.76 -5.62 31.38
CA ARG A 99 -15.54 -4.94 30.94
C ARG A 99 -15.28 -5.15 29.45
N SER A 100 -15.52 -6.36 28.95
CA SER A 100 -15.38 -6.69 27.53
C SER A 100 -16.47 -6.05 26.70
N GLN A 101 -17.71 -6.00 27.19
CA GLN A 101 -18.82 -5.28 26.53
C GLN A 101 -18.49 -3.80 26.35
N ARG A 102 -18.03 -3.13 27.42
CA ARG A 102 -17.65 -1.72 27.37
C ARG A 102 -16.51 -1.48 26.37
N LEU A 103 -15.42 -2.24 26.46
CA LEU A 103 -14.27 -2.07 25.56
C LEU A 103 -14.66 -2.35 24.10
N PHE A 104 -15.48 -3.37 23.85
CA PHE A 104 -15.96 -3.69 22.51
C PHE A 104 -16.84 -2.57 21.94
N SER A 105 -17.79 -2.05 22.73
CA SER A 105 -18.64 -0.92 22.31
C SER A 105 -17.84 0.36 22.05
N GLU A 106 -16.82 0.65 22.87
CA GLU A 106 -15.93 1.80 22.67
C GLU A 106 -15.12 1.67 21.36
N LEU A 107 -14.56 0.49 21.09
CA LEU A 107 -13.85 0.22 19.84
C LEU A 107 -14.77 0.32 18.62
N LEU A 108 -15.98 -0.24 18.72
CA LEU A 108 -16.97 -0.17 17.64
C LEU A 108 -17.38 1.27 17.34
N ALA A 109 -17.73 2.05 18.37
CA ALA A 109 -18.08 3.46 18.22
C ALA A 109 -16.91 4.26 17.63
N SER A 110 -15.66 3.99 18.05
CA SER A 110 -14.49 4.64 17.47
C SER A 110 -14.34 4.33 15.99
N VAL A 111 -14.47 3.07 15.57
CA VAL A 111 -14.36 2.66 14.16
C VAL A 111 -15.49 3.25 13.33
N GLU A 112 -16.73 3.20 13.81
CA GLU A 112 -17.89 3.77 13.13
C GLU A 112 -17.74 5.29 12.97
N SER A 113 -17.30 5.99 14.01
CA SER A 113 -17.08 7.44 13.95
C SER A 113 -15.95 7.81 12.98
N SER A 114 -14.82 7.12 13.00
CA SER A 114 -13.73 7.33 12.04
C SER A 114 -14.16 7.02 10.61
N ARG A 115 -14.91 5.93 10.40
CA ARG A 115 -15.44 5.58 9.07
C ARG A 115 -16.43 6.62 8.57
N LYS A 116 -17.30 7.12 9.45
CA LYS A 116 -18.25 8.18 9.14
C LYS A 116 -17.55 9.47 8.75
N ILE A 117 -16.52 9.91 9.47
CA ILE A 117 -15.76 11.12 9.13
C ILE A 117 -15.15 10.99 7.72
N LEU A 118 -14.48 9.87 7.44
CA LEU A 118 -13.89 9.64 6.12
C LEU A 118 -14.96 9.59 5.02
N HIS A 119 -16.11 8.98 5.31
CA HIS A 119 -17.22 8.88 4.39
C HIS A 119 -17.87 10.24 4.10
N ASP A 120 -18.14 11.03 5.14
CA ASP A 120 -18.70 12.38 5.03
C ASP A 120 -17.74 13.29 4.26
N GLN A 121 -16.42 13.21 4.53
CA GLN A 121 -15.39 13.96 3.79
C GLN A 121 -15.33 13.55 2.31
N TRP A 122 -15.40 12.25 2.03
CA TRP A 122 -15.40 11.73 0.66
C TRP A 122 -16.65 12.18 -0.10
N LEU A 123 -17.83 12.07 0.52
CA LEU A 123 -19.10 12.52 -0.05
C LEU A 123 -19.06 14.01 -0.37
N ASP A 124 -18.63 14.85 0.57
CA ASP A 124 -18.53 16.30 0.39
C ASP A 124 -17.56 16.67 -0.74
N THR A 125 -16.39 16.00 -0.79
CA THR A 125 -15.41 16.17 -1.86
C THR A 125 -15.99 15.79 -3.23
N ALA A 126 -16.70 14.66 -3.31
CA ALA A 126 -17.30 14.17 -4.55
C ALA A 126 -18.45 15.08 -5.04
N ILE A 127 -19.31 15.56 -4.14
CA ILE A 127 -20.37 16.52 -4.46
C ILE A 127 -19.75 17.82 -4.99
N THR A 128 -18.77 18.37 -4.28
CA THR A 128 -18.09 19.63 -4.65
C THR A 128 -17.45 19.49 -6.02
N TYR A 129 -16.66 18.43 -6.22
CA TYR A 129 -16.01 18.13 -7.49
C TYR A 129 -17.00 18.07 -8.65
N LYS A 130 -18.10 17.31 -8.49
CA LYS A 130 -19.12 17.15 -9.53
C LYS A 130 -19.79 18.48 -9.88
N VAL A 131 -20.20 19.24 -8.87
CA VAL A 131 -20.87 20.54 -9.07
C VAL A 131 -19.94 21.57 -9.72
N GLU A 132 -18.67 21.64 -9.32
CA GLU A 132 -17.69 22.57 -9.88
C GLU A 132 -17.38 22.24 -11.34
N TRP A 133 -17.13 20.98 -11.65
CA TRP A 133 -16.85 20.57 -13.03
C TRP A 133 -18.06 20.68 -13.95
N GLU A 134 -19.26 20.34 -13.51
CA GLU A 134 -20.48 20.55 -14.31
C GLU A 134 -20.71 22.02 -14.64
N LYS A 135 -20.35 22.95 -13.73
CA LYS A 135 -20.41 24.39 -14.00
C LYS A 135 -19.35 24.82 -15.00
N GLU A 136 -18.13 24.34 -14.86
CA GLU A 136 -17.03 24.68 -15.76
C GLU A 136 -17.25 24.11 -17.18
N LEU A 137 -17.73 22.87 -17.31
CA LEU A 137 -18.06 22.28 -18.61
C LEU A 137 -19.19 23.03 -19.31
N ARG A 138 -20.27 23.39 -18.59
CA ARG A 138 -21.33 24.25 -19.13
C ARG A 138 -20.81 25.62 -19.58
N ARG A 139 -19.88 26.20 -18.82
CA ARG A 139 -19.23 27.46 -19.20
C ARG A 139 -18.39 27.32 -20.47
N ARG A 140 -17.63 26.22 -20.62
CA ARG A 140 -16.84 25.93 -21.82
C ARG A 140 -17.73 25.76 -23.04
N GLU A 141 -18.82 25.02 -22.90
CA GLU A 141 -19.81 24.80 -23.96
C GLU A 141 -20.42 26.14 -24.43
N GLN A 142 -20.86 26.99 -23.51
CA GLN A 142 -21.42 28.32 -23.83
C GLN A 142 -20.42 29.26 -24.53
N LEU A 143 -19.13 29.10 -24.24
CA LEU A 143 -18.05 29.91 -24.83
C LEU A 143 -17.42 29.27 -26.07
N GLY A 144 -17.84 28.06 -26.46
CA GLY A 144 -17.27 27.32 -27.59
C GLY A 144 -15.82 26.87 -27.39
N ILE A 145 -15.37 26.72 -26.13
CA ILE A 145 -14.00 26.33 -25.79
C ILE A 145 -13.90 24.80 -25.88
N THR A 146 -13.22 24.30 -26.90
CA THR A 146 -13.08 22.86 -27.23
C THR A 146 -11.63 22.36 -27.19
N ASP A 147 -10.68 23.25 -26.95
CA ASP A 147 -9.24 22.98 -26.96
C ASP A 147 -8.70 22.42 -25.64
N LEU A 148 -9.47 22.50 -24.57
CA LEU A 148 -9.05 22.02 -23.24
C LEU A 148 -9.45 20.56 -23.02
N PRO A 149 -8.56 19.74 -22.42
CA PRO A 149 -8.89 18.37 -22.09
C PRO A 149 -9.96 18.29 -21.01
N ASP A 150 -10.76 17.22 -21.09
CA ASP A 150 -11.76 16.89 -20.08
C ASP A 150 -11.12 16.57 -18.74
N PRO A 151 -11.82 16.87 -17.63
CA PRO A 151 -11.38 16.49 -16.30
C PRO A 151 -11.33 14.97 -16.12
N LEU A 152 -10.39 14.53 -15.27
CA LEU A 152 -10.32 13.17 -14.78
C LEU A 152 -10.45 13.17 -13.26
N PRO A 153 -11.39 12.41 -12.68
CA PRO A 153 -12.51 11.72 -13.35
C PRO A 153 -13.52 12.69 -14.00
N HIS A 154 -14.21 12.30 -15.08
CA HIS A 154 -15.31 13.12 -15.61
C HIS A 154 -16.44 13.24 -14.56
N PRO A 155 -17.15 14.38 -14.41
CA PRO A 155 -18.25 14.51 -13.44
C PRO A 155 -19.35 13.45 -13.58
N ASP A 156 -19.59 12.93 -14.79
CA ASP A 156 -20.56 11.85 -15.03
C ASP A 156 -20.11 10.49 -14.48
N HIS A 157 -18.80 10.28 -14.33
CA HIS A 157 -18.25 9.08 -13.69
C HIS A 157 -18.48 9.12 -12.18
N VAL A 158 -18.71 10.30 -11.57
CA VAL A 158 -19.00 10.43 -10.15
C VAL A 158 -20.50 10.16 -9.90
N LYS A 159 -20.82 8.97 -9.40
CA LYS A 159 -22.17 8.56 -9.00
C LYS A 159 -22.35 8.77 -7.51
N ILE A 160 -23.38 9.55 -7.15
CA ILE A 160 -23.68 9.93 -5.77
C ILE A 160 -25.06 9.39 -5.42
N ASP A 161 -25.14 8.58 -4.37
CA ASP A 161 -26.39 8.12 -3.78
C ASP A 161 -26.69 8.96 -2.54
N MET A 162 -27.69 9.83 -2.64
CA MET A 162 -28.07 10.74 -1.56
C MET A 162 -28.92 10.06 -0.48
N VAL A 163 -29.46 8.87 -0.74
CA VAL A 163 -30.22 8.09 0.25
C VAL A 163 -29.27 7.32 1.14
N GLU A 164 -28.28 6.66 0.54
CA GLU A 164 -27.24 5.93 1.26
C GLU A 164 -26.11 6.84 1.76
N GLY A 165 -25.99 8.05 1.22
CA GLY A 165 -24.90 8.98 1.52
C GLY A 165 -23.57 8.59 0.88
N THR A 166 -23.58 7.73 -0.14
CA THR A 166 -22.35 7.16 -0.73
C THR A 166 -21.98 7.85 -2.04
N ALA A 167 -20.68 7.91 -2.35
CA ALA A 167 -20.17 8.36 -3.64
C ALA A 167 -19.19 7.33 -4.20
N ARG A 168 -19.29 7.05 -5.51
CA ARG A 168 -18.39 6.13 -6.22
C ARG A 168 -18.00 6.71 -7.57
N VAL A 169 -16.78 6.42 -8.01
CA VAL A 169 -16.30 6.76 -9.36
C VAL A 169 -16.44 5.52 -10.24
N VAL A 170 -17.17 5.65 -11.34
CA VAL A 170 -17.43 4.62 -12.34
C VAL A 170 -16.84 5.11 -13.65
N GLY A 171 -15.60 4.70 -13.92
CA GLY A 171 -14.82 5.15 -15.07
C GLY A 171 -13.39 5.55 -14.67
N PRO A 172 -12.57 5.97 -15.65
CA PRO A 172 -11.19 6.35 -15.39
C PRO A 172 -11.10 7.56 -14.48
N ALA A 173 -10.33 7.42 -13.40
CA ALA A 173 -10.04 8.49 -12.44
C ALA A 173 -8.63 9.05 -12.63
N THR A 174 -7.71 8.25 -13.20
CA THR A 174 -6.33 8.65 -13.49
C THR A 174 -6.06 8.74 -14.99
N LYS A 175 -4.93 9.35 -15.36
CA LYS A 175 -4.51 9.45 -16.77
C LYS A 175 -4.14 8.09 -17.33
N GLU A 176 -3.54 7.25 -16.51
CA GLU A 176 -3.16 5.89 -16.83
C GLU A 176 -4.41 5.03 -17.08
N GLU A 177 -5.40 5.09 -16.18
CA GLU A 177 -6.69 4.42 -16.37
C GLU A 177 -7.44 4.95 -17.59
N LYS A 178 -7.36 6.26 -17.89
CA LYS A 178 -7.96 6.81 -19.11
C LYS A 178 -7.32 6.21 -20.36
N ALA A 179 -5.98 6.15 -20.41
CA ALA A 179 -5.28 5.57 -21.55
C ALA A 179 -5.60 4.08 -21.74
N GLU A 180 -5.72 3.33 -20.65
CA GLU A 180 -6.18 1.93 -20.71
C GLU A 180 -7.63 1.84 -21.20
N TYR A 181 -8.52 2.68 -20.67
CA TYR A 181 -9.92 2.74 -21.08
C TYR A 181 -10.05 3.06 -22.58
N ASP A 182 -9.36 4.11 -23.05
CA ASP A 182 -9.36 4.53 -24.45
C ASP A 182 -8.84 3.38 -25.35
N TRP A 183 -7.78 2.68 -24.93
CA TRP A 183 -7.27 1.50 -25.64
C TRP A 183 -8.30 0.36 -25.73
N PHE A 184 -9.06 0.11 -24.65
CA PHE A 184 -10.12 -0.89 -24.66
C PHE A 184 -11.30 -0.47 -25.54
N VAL A 185 -11.66 0.82 -25.56
CA VAL A 185 -12.73 1.34 -26.43
C VAL A 185 -12.36 1.20 -27.91
N GLU A 186 -11.17 1.66 -28.31
CA GLU A 186 -10.69 1.53 -29.70
C GLU A 186 -10.64 0.06 -30.15
N ARG A 187 -10.18 -0.82 -29.24
CA ARG A 187 -10.10 -2.25 -29.51
C ARG A 187 -11.48 -2.89 -29.59
N ARG A 188 -12.48 -2.40 -28.83
CA ARG A 188 -13.87 -2.87 -28.94
C ARG A 188 -14.43 -2.56 -30.32
N GLU A 189 -14.30 -1.31 -30.78
CA GLU A 189 -14.75 -0.89 -32.11
C GLU A 189 -14.13 -1.75 -33.23
N MET A 190 -12.82 -2.00 -33.16
CA MET A 190 -12.13 -2.88 -34.12
C MET A 190 -12.72 -4.29 -34.16
N PHE A 191 -13.02 -4.88 -33.01
CA PHE A 191 -13.61 -6.23 -32.95
C PHE A 191 -15.08 -6.24 -33.31
N GLU A 192 -15.83 -5.17 -33.07
CA GLU A 192 -17.21 -5.00 -33.53
C GLU A 192 -17.25 -4.95 -35.08
N ASP A 193 -16.35 -4.18 -35.70
CA ASP A 193 -16.20 -4.13 -37.15
C ASP A 193 -15.78 -5.48 -37.75
N GLU A 194 -14.80 -6.16 -37.13
CA GLU A 194 -14.37 -7.50 -37.55
C GLU A 194 -15.51 -8.51 -37.41
N LEU A 195 -16.28 -8.45 -36.31
CA LEU A 195 -17.44 -9.31 -36.11
C LEU A 195 -18.50 -9.07 -37.19
N GLN A 196 -18.78 -7.82 -37.54
CA GLN A 196 -19.72 -7.49 -38.60
C GLN A 196 -19.23 -8.02 -39.96
N HIS A 197 -17.95 -7.82 -40.27
CA HIS A 197 -17.35 -8.33 -41.51
C HIS A 197 -17.43 -9.87 -41.61
N LEU A 198 -17.14 -10.58 -40.53
CA LEU A 198 -17.24 -12.04 -40.48
C LEU A 198 -18.70 -12.51 -40.62
N GLN A 199 -19.66 -11.77 -40.06
CA GLN A 199 -21.09 -12.06 -40.22
C GLN A 199 -21.55 -11.90 -41.67
N ASP A 200 -21.07 -10.87 -42.37
CA ASP A 200 -21.37 -10.63 -43.78
C ASP A 200 -20.76 -11.75 -44.66
N LEU A 201 -19.50 -12.12 -44.42
CA LEU A 201 -18.83 -13.23 -45.10
C LEU A 201 -19.55 -14.57 -44.88
N ARG A 202 -20.02 -14.81 -43.64
CA ARG A 202 -20.82 -16.00 -43.31
C ARG A 202 -22.13 -16.04 -44.12
N ALA A 203 -22.78 -14.90 -44.33
CA ALA A 203 -24.05 -14.82 -45.05
C ALA A 203 -23.90 -15.14 -46.54
N GLU A 204 -22.75 -14.82 -47.13
CA GLU A 204 -22.43 -15.07 -48.54
C GLU A 204 -21.80 -16.45 -48.81
N ALA A 205 -21.18 -17.05 -47.78
CA ALA A 205 -20.49 -18.34 -47.90
C ALA A 205 -21.46 -19.50 -48.17
N LYS A 206 -21.11 -20.33 -49.17
CA LYS A 206 -21.88 -21.54 -49.55
C LYS A 206 -21.12 -22.85 -49.27
N ASP A 207 -19.81 -22.78 -49.10
CA ASP A 207 -18.97 -23.94 -48.78
C ASP A 207 -19.05 -24.26 -47.28
N LYS A 208 -19.43 -25.50 -46.95
CA LYS A 208 -19.53 -25.98 -45.57
C LYS A 208 -18.23 -25.88 -44.79
N ARG A 209 -17.08 -26.07 -45.43
CA ARG A 209 -15.78 -26.01 -44.74
C ARG A 209 -15.44 -24.57 -44.36
N LEU A 210 -15.71 -23.63 -45.26
CA LEU A 210 -15.52 -22.20 -45.03
C LEU A 210 -16.50 -21.66 -43.97
N ILE A 211 -17.77 -22.07 -44.02
CA ILE A 211 -18.77 -21.70 -42.99
C ILE A 211 -18.30 -22.13 -41.59
N SER A 212 -17.78 -23.35 -41.45
CA SER A 212 -17.28 -23.84 -40.15
C SER A 212 -16.10 -23.01 -39.62
N GLN A 213 -15.20 -22.55 -40.50
CA GLN A 213 -14.08 -21.70 -40.11
C GLN A 213 -14.55 -20.31 -39.68
N ILE A 214 -15.46 -19.70 -40.46
CA ILE A 214 -16.02 -18.39 -40.11
C ILE A 214 -16.80 -18.45 -38.79
N ASP A 215 -17.55 -19.53 -38.53
CA ASP A 215 -18.27 -19.72 -37.26
C ASP A 215 -17.30 -19.84 -36.05
N GLU A 216 -16.14 -20.48 -36.23
CA GLU A 216 -15.08 -20.53 -35.21
C GLU A 216 -14.48 -19.14 -34.93
N ASP A 217 -14.18 -18.38 -35.99
CA ASP A 217 -13.62 -17.04 -35.90
C ASP A 217 -14.61 -16.06 -35.25
N ILE A 218 -15.89 -16.08 -35.63
CA ILE A 218 -16.97 -15.34 -34.95
C ILE A 218 -17.02 -15.69 -33.46
N GLY A 219 -16.89 -16.98 -33.14
CA GLY A 219 -16.84 -17.45 -31.76
C GLY A 219 -15.65 -16.90 -30.99
N GLN A 220 -14.49 -16.77 -31.63
CA GLN A 220 -13.29 -16.18 -31.05
C GLN A 220 -13.44 -14.68 -30.80
N VAL A 221 -13.90 -13.92 -31.80
CA VAL A 221 -14.11 -12.47 -31.67
C VAL A 221 -15.13 -12.16 -30.57
N ARG A 222 -16.23 -12.92 -30.49
CA ARG A 222 -17.22 -12.77 -29.40
C ARG A 222 -16.62 -13.01 -28.01
N ARG A 223 -15.74 -13.99 -27.84
CA ARG A 223 -15.05 -14.21 -26.55
C ARG A 223 -14.14 -13.04 -26.20
N ILE A 224 -13.47 -12.45 -27.19
CA ILE A 224 -12.60 -11.31 -26.97
C ILE A 224 -13.43 -10.08 -26.58
N LEU A 225 -14.54 -9.81 -27.28
CA LEU A 225 -15.48 -8.75 -26.93
C LEU A 225 -16.00 -8.90 -25.50
N GLN A 226 -16.37 -10.11 -25.06
CA GLN A 226 -16.77 -10.35 -23.67
C GLN A 226 -15.69 -10.00 -22.64
N ILE A 227 -14.40 -10.23 -22.97
CA ILE A 227 -13.28 -9.87 -22.09
C ILE A 227 -13.10 -8.35 -22.04
N VAL A 228 -13.30 -7.67 -23.17
CA VAL A 228 -13.22 -6.21 -23.29
C VAL A 228 -14.38 -5.54 -22.53
N ASP A 229 -15.60 -6.04 -22.71
CA ASP A 229 -16.81 -5.57 -22.01
C ASP A 229 -16.69 -5.76 -20.49
N ALA A 230 -16.04 -6.83 -20.03
CA ALA A 230 -15.80 -7.03 -18.60
C ALA A 230 -14.81 -6.00 -18.00
N LYS A 231 -14.08 -5.26 -18.84
CA LYS A 231 -13.08 -4.26 -18.44
C LYS A 231 -13.54 -2.82 -18.66
N LEU A 232 -14.52 -2.60 -19.52
CA LEU A 232 -15.18 -1.31 -19.71
C LEU A 232 -16.40 -1.24 -18.77
N PRO A 233 -16.43 -0.35 -17.76
CA PRO A 233 -17.64 -0.12 -16.99
C PRO A 233 -18.75 0.48 -17.87
N ASP A 234 -20.01 0.06 -17.62
CA ASP A 234 -21.24 0.66 -18.19
C ASP A 234 -21.42 2.15 -17.83
#